data_AF-A0A656KGG6-F1
#
_entry.id   AF-A0A656KGG6-F1
#
_cell.length_a   1.000
_cell.length_b   1.000
_cell.length_c   1.000
_cell.angle_alpha   90.00
_cell.angle_beta   90.00
_cell.angle_gamma   90.00
#
_symmetry.space_group_name_H-M   'P 1'
#
loop_
_entity.id
_entity.type
_entity.pdbx_description
1 polymer ?
#
loop_
_entity_poly.entity_id
_entity_poly.type
_entity_poly.pdbx_seq_one_letter_code
_entity_poly.pdbx_strand_id
1 'polypeptide(L)'
;MSYLLAILLYTGHKLPQKDRFVITTSEYNHPSYYNFQVNHEQPFPVPDWNSGIYSTLVNIEEPGTYITVYCSNTASTNDLRGFVSKGLTNLQGRIDRGFSNKEGAEDECF
;
A
#
# COMPACT_ATOMS: atom_id res chain seq x y z
N MET A 1 -20.15 7.18 2.62
CA MET A 1 -18.97 6.84 3.42
C MET A 1 -18.08 5.95 2.56
N SER A 2 -16.86 6.39 2.30
CA SER A 2 -15.86 5.69 1.48
C SER A 2 -14.80 5.04 2.38
N TYR A 3 -14.27 3.91 1.93
CA TYR A 3 -13.24 3.15 2.65
C TYR A 3 -12.20 2.59 1.70
N LEU A 4 -11.01 2.42 2.24
CA LEU A 4 -9.88 1.85 1.55
C LEU A 4 -9.05 1.06 2.54
N LEU A 5 -8.67 -0.15 2.16
CA LEU A 5 -7.82 -1.02 2.95
C LEU A 5 -6.38 -0.89 2.42
N ALA A 6 -5.43 -0.62 3.30
CA ALA A 6 -4.02 -0.60 2.98
C ALA A 6 -3.31 -1.72 3.75
N ILE A 7 -2.51 -2.50 3.04
CA ILE A 7 -1.80 -3.67 3.55
C ILE A 7 -0.32 -3.47 3.28
N LEU A 8 0.49 -3.59 4.32
CA LEU A 8 1.94 -3.56 4.23
C LEU A 8 2.47 -4.98 4.47
N LEU A 9 3.23 -5.50 3.51
CA LEU A 9 4.08 -6.67 3.67
C LEU A 9 5.50 -6.17 3.96
N TYR A 10 5.99 -6.38 5.16
CA TYR A 10 7.27 -5.84 5.64
C TYR A 10 8.21 -6.97 6.08
N THR A 11 9.39 -7.03 5.49
CA THR A 11 10.41 -8.06 5.73
C THR A 11 11.46 -7.67 6.77
N GLY A 12 11.26 -6.55 7.48
CA GLY A 12 12.22 -6.04 8.48
C GLY A 12 13.54 -5.58 7.85
N HIS A 13 13.48 -4.92 6.69
CA HIS A 13 14.64 -4.44 5.93
C HIS A 13 15.67 -5.49 5.49
N LYS A 14 15.43 -6.78 5.75
CA LYS A 14 16.34 -7.85 5.29
C LYS A 14 16.27 -8.04 3.79
N LEU A 15 15.09 -7.84 3.21
CA LEU A 15 14.81 -7.98 1.78
C LEU A 15 13.85 -6.85 1.35
N PRO A 16 14.27 -5.56 1.42
CA PRO A 16 13.38 -4.42 1.19
C PRO A 16 12.76 -4.41 -0.20
N GLN A 17 13.41 -5.03 -1.19
CA GLN A 17 12.89 -5.24 -2.54
C GLN A 17 11.67 -6.18 -2.59
N LYS A 18 11.43 -6.99 -1.54
CA LYS A 18 10.27 -7.88 -1.38
C LYS A 18 9.15 -7.24 -0.57
N ASP A 19 9.38 -6.08 0.02
CA ASP A 19 8.35 -5.36 0.74
C ASP A 19 7.29 -4.86 -0.25
N ARG A 20 6.03 -4.87 0.15
CA ARG A 20 4.91 -4.43 -0.69
C ARG A 20 3.94 -3.59 0.08
N PHE A 21 3.49 -2.51 -0.55
CA PHE A 21 2.37 -1.74 -0.07
C PHE A 21 1.20 -1.95 -1.03
N VAL A 22 0.12 -2.55 -0.54
CA VAL A 22 -1.04 -2.89 -1.33
C VAL A 22 -2.22 -2.06 -0.87
N ILE A 23 -2.88 -1.40 -1.81
CA ILE A 23 -4.15 -0.72 -1.59
C ILE A 23 -5.24 -1.55 -2.21
N THR A 24 -6.28 -1.90 -1.46
CA THR A 24 -7.48 -2.53 -1.98
C THR A 24 -8.71 -1.68 -1.69
N THR A 25 -9.63 -1.64 -2.64
CA THR A 25 -10.91 -0.95 -2.50
C THR A 25 -12.03 -1.95 -2.70
N SER A 26 -13.01 -1.93 -1.79
CA SER A 26 -14.23 -2.73 -1.89
C SER A 26 -15.36 -1.86 -2.43
N GLU A 27 -15.25 -1.42 -3.68
CA GLU A 27 -16.38 -0.81 -4.37
C GLU A 27 -17.29 -1.91 -4.91
N TYR A 28 -18.61 -1.80 -4.66
CA TYR A 28 -19.62 -2.84 -4.84
C TYR A 28 -19.61 -3.55 -6.22
N ASN A 29 -19.08 -2.91 -7.27
CA ASN A 29 -18.99 -3.49 -8.61
C ASN A 29 -17.60 -3.45 -9.27
N HIS A 30 -16.59 -2.86 -8.62
CA HIS A 30 -15.26 -2.66 -9.19
C HIS A 30 -14.18 -2.84 -8.11
N PRO A 31 -14.02 -4.05 -7.54
CA PRO A 31 -12.92 -4.31 -6.64
C PRO A 31 -11.61 -4.02 -7.38
N SER A 32 -10.75 -3.22 -6.76
CA SER A 32 -9.46 -2.89 -7.34
C SER A 32 -8.36 -3.09 -6.33
N TYR A 33 -7.20 -3.48 -6.83
CA TYR A 33 -5.99 -3.59 -6.04
C TYR A 33 -4.87 -2.87 -6.78
N TYR A 34 -4.00 -2.23 -6.01
CA TYR A 34 -2.83 -1.52 -6.53
C TYR A 34 -1.63 -1.91 -5.67
N ASN A 35 -0.52 -2.20 -6.32
CA ASN A 35 0.73 -2.55 -5.66
C ASN A 35 1.71 -1.40 -5.79
N PHE A 36 2.38 -1.06 -4.70
CA PHE A 36 3.36 0.00 -4.64
C PHE A 36 4.63 -0.47 -3.94
N GLN A 37 5.73 0.19 -4.27
CA GLN A 37 6.94 0.14 -3.46
C GLN A 37 6.66 0.77 -2.10
N VAL A 38 7.16 0.15 -1.04
CA VAL A 38 6.99 0.64 0.33
C VAL A 38 7.80 1.92 0.54
N ASN A 39 7.17 2.92 1.16
CA ASN A 39 7.90 4.03 1.79
C ASN A 39 8.30 3.60 3.20
N HIS A 40 9.58 3.34 3.42
CA HIS A 40 10.07 2.86 4.72
C HIS A 40 10.08 3.94 5.82
N GLU A 41 10.10 5.24 5.47
CA GLU A 41 10.09 6.32 6.47
C GLU A 41 8.71 6.48 7.10
N GLN A 42 7.65 6.34 6.29
CA GLN A 42 6.27 6.40 6.73
C GLN A 42 5.42 5.45 5.88
N PRO A 43 5.36 4.15 6.25
CA PRO A 43 4.68 3.13 5.44
C PRO A 43 3.18 3.41 5.29
N PHE A 44 2.54 3.89 6.36
CA PHE A 44 1.15 4.33 6.33
C PHE A 44 1.09 5.86 6.52
N PRO A 45 0.57 6.62 5.53
CA PRO A 45 0.43 8.06 5.67
C PRO A 45 -0.56 8.41 6.78
N VAL A 46 -0.23 9.43 7.57
CA VAL A 46 -1.05 9.89 8.68
C VAL A 46 -1.95 11.02 8.20
N PRO A 47 -3.29 10.90 8.33
CA PRO A 47 -4.20 11.98 7.95
C PRO A 47 -4.01 13.21 8.84
N ASP A 48 -4.09 14.40 8.24
CA ASP A 48 -4.17 15.65 9.00
C ASP A 48 -5.50 15.73 9.75
N TRP A 49 -5.48 16.38 10.91
CA TRP A 49 -6.65 16.54 11.79
C TRP A 49 -7.90 17.15 11.10
N ASN A 50 -7.70 17.96 10.06
CA ASN A 50 -8.75 18.63 9.28
C ASN A 50 -9.00 18.03 7.90
N SER A 51 -8.33 16.94 7.54
CA SER A 51 -8.48 16.34 6.21
C SER A 51 -9.87 15.72 5.97
N GLY A 52 -10.63 15.43 7.04
CA GLY A 52 -11.85 14.63 6.96
C GLY A 52 -11.58 13.17 6.60
N ILE A 53 -10.32 12.74 6.63
CA ILE A 53 -9.87 11.36 6.45
C ILE A 53 -9.45 10.83 7.81
N TYR A 54 -9.85 9.60 8.11
CA TYR A 54 -9.51 8.92 9.35
C TYR A 54 -8.81 7.61 9.02
N SER A 55 -7.91 7.18 9.89
CA SER A 55 -7.20 5.90 9.77
C SER A 55 -7.19 5.13 11.08
N THR A 56 -7.19 3.80 11.00
CA THR A 56 -6.89 2.96 12.15
C THR A 56 -5.42 3.08 12.54
N LEU A 57 -5.11 2.98 13.83
CA LEU A 57 -3.74 2.96 14.32
C LEU A 57 -3.09 1.61 14.03
N VAL A 58 -1.82 1.64 13.62
CA VAL A 58 -0.99 0.46 13.44
C VAL A 58 0.39 0.76 14.01
N ASN A 59 0.99 -0.23 14.66
CA ASN A 59 2.37 -0.17 15.13
C ASN A 59 3.19 -1.20 14.36
N ILE A 60 4.27 -0.77 13.71
CA ILE A 60 5.14 -1.62 12.87
C ILE A 60 6.48 -1.73 13.57
N GLU A 61 6.75 -2.87 14.19
CA GLU A 61 8.00 -3.10 14.94
C GLU A 61 8.83 -4.21 14.31
N GLU A 62 8.17 -5.27 13.83
CA GLU A 62 8.83 -6.50 13.39
C GLU A 62 8.43 -6.89 11.96
N PRO A 63 9.15 -7.79 11.28
CA PRO A 63 8.69 -8.37 10.03
C PRO A 63 7.27 -8.94 10.16
N GLY A 64 6.39 -8.63 9.23
CA GLY A 64 5.00 -9.05 9.31
C GLY A 64 4.11 -8.47 8.23
N THR A 65 2.81 -8.76 8.36
CA THR A 65 1.76 -8.14 7.55
C THR A 65 0.95 -7.20 8.42
N TYR A 66 0.89 -5.95 8.03
CA TYR A 66 0.20 -4.89 8.75
C TYR A 66 -0.94 -4.35 7.92
N ILE A 67 -2.03 -3.96 8.57
CA ILE A 67 -3.25 -3.54 7.91
C ILE A 67 -3.72 -2.26 8.55
N THR A 68 -4.09 -1.28 7.72
CA THR A 68 -4.83 -0.11 8.16
C THR A 68 -6.01 0.14 7.24
N VAL A 69 -7.06 0.74 7.79
CA VAL A 69 -8.24 1.18 7.05
C VAL A 69 -8.26 2.69 7.05
N TYR A 70 -8.40 3.28 5.86
CA TYR A 70 -8.71 4.70 5.69
C TYR A 70 -10.19 4.87 5.37
N CYS A 71 -10.85 5.85 5.96
CA CYS A 71 -12.24 6.16 5.67
C CYS A 71 -12.52 7.66 5.67
N SER A 72 -13.59 8.04 4.97
CA SER A 72 -14.08 9.43 4.95
C SER A 72 -15.57 9.50 4.66
N ASN A 73 -16.20 10.55 5.20
CA ASN A 73 -17.58 10.93 4.88
C ASN A 73 -17.68 11.93 3.73
N THR A 74 -16.59 12.61 3.40
CA THR A 74 -16.55 13.70 2.41
C THR A 74 -15.68 13.39 1.21
N ALA A 75 -14.60 12.63 1.40
CA ALA A 75 -13.68 12.22 0.34
C ALA A 75 -14.19 10.95 -0.37
N SER A 76 -14.02 10.90 -1.69
CA SER A 76 -14.30 9.69 -2.48
C SER A 76 -13.22 8.63 -2.27
N THR A 77 -13.48 7.39 -2.70
CA THR A 77 -12.46 6.32 -2.69
C THR A 77 -11.24 6.69 -3.53
N ASN A 78 -11.43 7.42 -4.63
CA ASN A 78 -10.32 7.88 -5.48
C ASN A 78 -9.45 8.92 -4.77
N ASP A 79 -10.08 9.82 -3.99
CA ASP A 79 -9.37 10.79 -3.17
C ASP A 79 -8.59 10.09 -2.05
N LEU A 80 -9.21 9.11 -1.39
CA LEU A 80 -8.53 8.27 -0.39
C LEU A 80 -7.34 7.55 -1.02
N ARG A 81 -7.49 6.95 -2.20
CA ARG A 81 -6.39 6.29 -2.91
C ARG A 81 -5.28 7.28 -3.23
N GLY A 82 -5.62 8.45 -3.78
CA GLY A 82 -4.66 9.49 -4.11
C GLY A 82 -3.88 10.01 -2.90
N PHE A 83 -4.56 10.14 -1.74
CA PHE A 83 -3.93 10.45 -0.47
C PHE A 83 -2.97 9.36 -0.02
N VAL A 84 -3.44 8.10 0.04
CA VAL A 84 -2.67 6.97 0.57
C VAL A 84 -1.48 6.62 -0.32
N SER A 85 -1.61 6.74 -1.65
CA SER A 85 -0.55 6.41 -2.60
C SER A 85 0.37 7.58 -2.96
N LYS A 86 0.22 8.74 -2.30
CA LYS A 86 0.92 9.95 -2.69
C LYS A 86 2.44 9.76 -2.59
N GLY A 87 3.14 9.98 -3.71
CA GLY A 87 4.60 9.82 -3.78
C GLY A 87 5.10 8.37 -3.84
N LEU A 88 4.21 7.38 -3.85
CA LEU A 88 4.61 5.98 -3.98
C LEU A 88 4.83 5.58 -5.45
N THR A 89 5.83 4.75 -5.68
CA THR A 89 6.08 4.15 -7.00
C THR A 89 5.10 3.00 -7.23
N ASN A 90 4.28 3.10 -8.28
CA ASN A 90 3.35 2.05 -8.68
C ASN A 90 4.11 0.87 -9.32
N LEU A 91 3.81 -0.34 -8.84
CA LEU A 91 4.39 -1.62 -9.30
C LEU A 91 3.38 -2.47 -10.09
N GLN A 92 2.23 -1.91 -10.48
CA GLN A 92 1.23 -2.63 -11.27
C GLN A 92 1.86 -3.13 -12.58
N GLY A 93 1.74 -4.43 -12.85
CA GLY A 93 2.36 -5.09 -14.01
C GLY A 93 3.84 -5.49 -13.83
N ARG A 94 4.46 -5.18 -12.69
CA ARG A 94 5.80 -5.65 -12.28
C ARG A 94 5.79 -6.16 -10.84
N ILE A 95 4.71 -6.83 -10.45
CA ILE A 95 4.45 -7.26 -9.07
C ILE A 95 5.47 -8.32 -8.63
N ASP A 96 5.86 -9.16 -9.58
CA ASP A 96 6.89 -10.18 -9.50
C ASP A 96 8.29 -9.62 -9.21
N ARG A 97 8.56 -8.37 -9.56
CA ARG A 97 9.92 -7.80 -9.49
C ARG A 97 10.49 -7.72 -8.07
N GLY A 98 11.65 -8.29 -7.83
CA GLY A 98 12.35 -8.32 -6.54
C GLY A 98 12.04 -9.53 -5.66
N PHE A 99 11.16 -10.45 -6.08
CA PHE A 99 10.86 -11.69 -5.35
C PHE A 99 11.86 -12.82 -5.61
N SER A 100 12.51 -12.82 -6.76
CA SER A 100 13.60 -13.69 -7.13
C SER A 100 14.81 -13.49 -6.23
N ASN A 101 15.55 -14.58 -6.02
CA ASN A 101 16.85 -14.55 -5.36
C ASN A 101 18.01 -14.35 -6.36
N LYS A 102 17.71 -14.33 -7.66
CA LYS A 102 18.65 -14.07 -8.75
C LYS A 102 18.24 -12.79 -9.46
N GLU A 103 19.13 -11.81 -9.46
CA GLU A 103 18.94 -10.53 -10.15
C GLU A 103 18.73 -10.77 -11.65
N GLY A 104 17.68 -10.18 -12.23
CA GLY A 104 17.36 -10.29 -13.67
C GLY A 104 16.60 -11.55 -14.10
N ALA A 105 16.45 -12.57 -13.26
CA ALA A 105 15.69 -13.78 -13.64
C ALA A 105 14.19 -13.51 -13.88
N GLU A 106 13.66 -12.42 -13.31
CA GLU A 106 12.27 -11.99 -13.51
C GLU A 106 12.07 -11.31 -14.87
N ASP A 107 13.13 -10.76 -15.48
CA ASP A 107 13.04 -10.15 -16.80
C ASP A 107 12.81 -11.21 -17.90
N GLU A 108 13.06 -12.50 -17.62
CA GLU A 108 12.75 -13.63 -18.50
C GLU A 108 11.25 -14.01 -18.51
N CYS A 109 10.45 -13.48 -17.58
CA CYS A 109 9.01 -13.75 -17.52
C CYS A 109 8.17 -12.86 -18.45
N PHE A 110 8.78 -11.99 -19.25
CA PHE A 110 8.11 -11.01 -20.12
C PHE A 110 8.54 -11.08 -21.59
#